data_AF-A0A2U3RCE5-F1
#
_entry.id   AF-A0A2U3RCE5-F1
#
_cell.length_a   1.000
_cell.length_b   1.000
_cell.length_c   1.000
_cell.angle_alpha   90.00
_cell.angle_beta   90.00
_cell.angle_gamma   90.00
#
_symmetry.space_group_name_H-M   'P 1'
#
loop_
_entity.id
_entity.type
_entity.pdbx_description
1 polymer ?
#
loop_
_entity_poly.entity_id
_entity_poly.type
_entity_poly.pdbx_seq_one_letter_code
_entity_poly.pdbx_strand_id
1 'polypeptide(L)' 'MPIVQGFANKYAFQLLAVSKNNELLNKLNPKHIVPVLYLVASDGKKIYSVARGIISENKIIDNILAIDYVYFDIFQQ' A
#
# COMPACT_ATOMS: atom_id res chain seq x y z
N MET A 1 -7.81 8.84 -16.50
CA MET A 1 -6.58 8.28 -15.90
C MET A 1 -6.96 7.13 -14.98
N PRO A 2 -6.27 5.97 -14.98
CA PRO A 2 -6.50 4.92 -13.99
C PRO A 2 -6.32 5.48 -12.58
N ILE A 3 -7.23 5.16 -11.65
CA ILE A 3 -7.24 5.72 -10.28
C ILE A 3 -5.87 5.55 -9.60
N VAL A 4 -5.27 4.37 -9.73
CA VAL A 4 -3.97 4.03 -9.13
C VAL A 4 -2.84 4.88 -9.72
N GLN A 5 -2.86 5.13 -11.03
CA GLN A 5 -1.87 5.99 -11.69
C GLN A 5 -2.06 7.47 -11.32
N GLY A 6 -3.31 7.94 -11.26
CA GLY A 6 -3.62 9.31 -10.85
C GLY A 6 -3.16 9.58 -9.41
N PHE A 7 -3.39 8.62 -8.52
CA PHE A 7 -2.92 8.67 -7.13
C PHE A 7 -1.40 8.71 -7.04
N ALA A 8 -0.70 7.79 -7.73
CA ALA A 8 0.75 7.74 -7.72
C ALA A 8 1.39 9.04 -8.24
N ASN A 9 0.86 9.60 -9.33
CA ASN A 9 1.35 10.87 -9.88
C ASN A 9 1.09 12.04 -8.92
N LYS A 10 -0.06 12.08 -8.25
CA LYS A 10 -0.45 13.16 -7.35
C LYS A 10 0.39 13.21 -6.07
N TYR A 11 0.75 12.05 -5.53
CA TYR A 11 1.46 11.93 -4.26
C TYR A 11 2.91 11.43 -4.39
N ALA A 12 3.45 11.40 -5.61
CA ALA A 12 4.80 10.95 -5.94
C ALA A 12 5.15 9.53 -5.43
N PHE A 13 4.18 8.60 -5.46
CA PHE A 13 4.42 7.19 -5.14
C PHE A 13 4.96 6.41 -6.34
N GLN A 14 5.82 5.44 -6.07
CA GLN A 14 6.24 4.47 -7.08
C GLN A 14 5.28 3.28 -7.10
N LEU A 15 4.72 2.97 -8.27
CA LEU A 15 3.89 1.79 -8.47
C LEU A 15 4.76 0.59 -8.80
N LEU A 16 4.71 -0.44 -7.95
CA LEU A 16 5.37 -1.72 -8.18
C LEU A 16 4.33 -2.73 -8.68
N ALA A 17 4.35 -3.00 -9.97
CA ALA A 17 3.56 -4.09 -10.55
C ALA A 17 4.28 -5.41 -10.28
N VAL A 18 3.59 -6.35 -9.62
CA VAL A 18 4.14 -7.66 -9.28
C VAL A 18 3.46 -8.73 -10.13
N SER A 19 4.25 -9.60 -10.78
CA SER A 19 3.69 -10.71 -11.58
C SER A 19 2.93 -11.71 -10.68
N LYS A 20 1.97 -12.43 -11.26
CA LYS A 20 1.13 -13.43 -10.56
C LYS A 20 1.95 -14.48 -9.79
N ASN A 21 3.16 -14.80 -10.25
CA ASN A 21 4.00 -15.87 -9.70
C ASN A 21 5.17 -15.33 -8.85
N ASN A 22 5.08 -14.10 -8.35
CA ASN A 22 6.13 -13.51 -7.55
C ASN A 22 6.06 -14.00 -6.09
N GLU A 23 7.20 -14.40 -5.52
CA GLU A 23 7.29 -14.90 -4.14
C GLU A 23 6.79 -13.88 -3.09
N LEU A 24 7.09 -12.60 -3.28
CA LEU A 24 6.61 -11.53 -2.42
C LEU A 24 5.08 -11.41 -2.51
N LEU A 25 4.49 -11.55 -3.71
CA LEU A 25 3.04 -11.55 -3.88
C LEU A 25 2.40 -12.75 -3.16
N ASN A 26 3.00 -13.94 -3.27
CA ASN A 26 2.51 -15.14 -2.57
C ASN A 26 2.60 -15.00 -1.04
N LYS A 27 3.61 -14.30 -0.53
CA LYS A 27 3.74 -14.00 0.90
C LYS A 27 2.73 -12.96 1.38
N LEU A 28 2.52 -11.90 0.60
CA LEU A 28 1.69 -10.76 1.00
C LEU A 28 0.19 -10.94 0.70
N ASN A 29 -0.14 -11.72 -0.34
CA ASN A 29 -1.52 -12.04 -0.74
C ASN A 29 -1.65 -13.53 -1.14
N PRO A 30 -1.44 -14.48 -0.20
CA PRO A 30 -1.38 -15.92 -0.50
C PRO A 30 -2.66 -16.50 -1.09
N LYS A 31 -3.81 -15.85 -0.88
CA LYS A 31 -5.09 -16.30 -1.43
C LYS A 31 -5.42 -15.64 -2.78
N HIS A 32 -4.60 -14.70 -3.24
CA HIS A 32 -4.82 -13.89 -4.43
C HIS A 32 -6.22 -13.25 -4.50
N ILE A 33 -6.81 -12.97 -3.33
CA ILE A 33 -8.14 -12.40 -3.26
C ILE A 33 -7.97 -10.90 -3.44
N VAL A 34 -8.39 -10.41 -4.60
CA VAL A 34 -8.39 -9.00 -5.08
C VAL A 34 -7.01 -8.31 -5.20
N PRO A 35 -6.89 -7.25 -6.02
CA PRO A 35 -5.71 -6.39 -6.01
C PRO A 35 -5.52 -5.75 -4.64
N VAL A 36 -4.28 -5.71 -4.15
CA VAL A 36 -3.95 -5.10 -2.85
C VAL A 36 -2.92 -4.01 -3.08
N LEU A 37 -3.17 -2.83 -2.52
CA LEU A 37 -2.20 -1.74 -2.49
C LEU A 37 -1.41 -1.83 -1.19
N TYR A 38 -0.09 -1.76 -1.29
CA TYR A 38 0.81 -1.79 -0.16
C TYR A 38 1.62 -0.49 -0.05
N LEU A 39 1.81 -0.01 1.18
CA LEU A 39 2.79 1.01 1.53
C LEU A 39 4.05 0.31 2.02
N VAL A 40 5.21 0.71 1.51
CA VAL A 40 6.52 0.18 1.92
C VAL A 40 7.25 1.29 2.66
N ALA A 41 7.72 1.00 3.87
CA ALA A 41 8.54 1.94 4.63
C ALA A 41 9.85 2.23 3.88
N SER A 42 10.45 3.40 4.10
CA SER A 42 11.68 3.83 3.42
C SER A 42 12.86 2.88 3.62
N ASP A 43 12.88 2.13 4.73
CA ASP A 43 13.89 1.10 5.02
C ASP A 43 13.67 -0.22 4.25
N GLY A 44 12.56 -0.36 3.53
CA GLY A 44 12.17 -1.56 2.78
C GLY A 44 11.81 -2.77 3.66
N LYS A 45 11.83 -2.65 4.99
CA LYS A 45 11.62 -3.79 5.91
C LYS A 45 10.16 -3.99 6.27
N LYS A 46 9.39 -2.90 6.32
CA LYS A 46 7.98 -2.93 6.73
C LYS A 46 7.08 -2.64 5.54
N ILE A 47 6.05 -3.47 5.41
CA ILE A 47 5.07 -3.41 4.33
C ILE A 47 3.68 -3.46 4.95
N TYR A 48 2.83 -2.50 4.60
CA TYR A 48 1.48 -2.34 5.14
C TYR A 48 0.45 -2.41 4.03
N SER A 49 -0.63 -3.16 4.20
CA SER A 49 -1.74 -3.11 3.26
C SER A 49 -2.59 -1.86 3.51
N VAL A 50 -2.71 -1.00 2.51
CA VAL A 50 -3.53 0.24 2.57
C VAL A 50 -4.85 0.12 1.82
N ALA A 51 -4.99 -0.84 0.91
CA ALA A 51 -6.26 -1.10 0.22
C ALA A 51 -6.37 -2.56 -0.23
N ARG A 52 -7.58 -3.10 -0.21
CA ARG A 52 -7.93 -4.38 -0.86
C ARG A 52 -9.12 -4.13 -1.80
N GLY A 53 -8.95 -4.39 -3.09
CA GLY A 53 -9.95 -4.12 -4.12
C GLY A 53 -10.06 -2.65 -4.52
N ILE A 54 -11.16 -2.30 -5.20
CA ILE A 54 -11.43 -0.94 -5.68
C ILE A 54 -12.05 -0.14 -4.51
N ILE A 55 -11.30 0.84 -3.99
CA ILE A 55 -11.78 1.79 -2.97
C ILE A 55 -11.52 3.23 -3.45
N SER A 56 -12.18 4.21 -2.81
CA SER A 56 -12.01 5.62 -3.16
C SER A 56 -10.64 6.16 -2.74
N GLU A 57 -10.17 7.21 -3.43
CA GLU A 57 -8.93 7.91 -3.07
C GLU A 57 -8.92 8.37 -1.61
N ASN A 58 -10.03 8.94 -1.12
CA ASN A 58 -10.14 9.39 0.28
C ASN A 58 -9.89 8.23 1.26
N LYS A 59 -10.45 7.04 1.01
CA LYS A 59 -10.20 5.88 1.87
C LYS A 59 -8.76 5.40 1.83
N ILE A 60 -8.06 5.55 0.70
CA ILE A 60 -6.63 5.24 0.62
C ILE A 60 -5.84 6.21 1.50
N ILE A 61 -6.16 7.50 1.46
CA ILE A 61 -5.52 8.54 2.28
C ILE A 61 -5.77 8.26 3.77
N ASP A 62 -7.02 7.99 4.16
CA ASP A 62 -7.38 7.69 5.55
C ASP A 62 -6.58 6.50 6.10
N ASN A 63 -6.43 5.44 5.29
CA ASN A 63 -5.66 4.26 5.68
C ASN A 63 -4.16 4.54 5.79
N ILE A 64 -3.60 5.38 4.91
CA ILE A 64 -2.19 5.81 5.00
C ILE A 64 -1.96 6.60 6.28
N LEU A 65 -2.83 7.59 6.57
CA LEU A 65 -2.73 8.39 7.78
C LEU A 65 -2.86 7.52 9.03
N ALA A 66 -3.79 6.56 9.05
CA ALA A 66 -3.93 5.64 10.18
C ALA A 66 -2.64 4.84 10.44
N ILE A 67 -1.95 4.39 9.39
CA ILE A 67 -0.66 3.70 9.53
C ILE A 67 0.42 4.67 10.01
N ASP A 68 0.48 5.88 9.47
CA ASP A 68 1.48 6.89 9.85
C ASP A 68 1.32 7.33 11.31
N TYR A 69 0.09 7.55 11.78
CA TYR A 69 -0.21 7.86 13.18
C TYR A 69 0.23 6.75 14.12
N VAL A 70 -0.11 5.49 13.81
CA VAL A 70 0.35 4.33 14.59
C VAL A 70 1.87 4.24 14.58
N TYR A 71 2.54 4.62 13.49
CA TYR A 71 3.99 4.62 13.40
C TYR A 71 4.64 5.76 14.19
N PHE A 72 4.07 6.97 14.15
CA PHE A 72 4.56 8.13 14.88
C PHE A 72 4.45 7.94 16.41
N ASP A 73 3.35 7.35 16.89
CA ASP A 73 3.14 7.09 18.33
C ASP A 73 4.08 6.01 18.91
N ILE A 74 4.50 5.04 18.09
CA ILE A 74 5.34 3.91 18.56
C ILE A 74 6.84 4.26 18.60
N PHE A 75 7.29 5.25 17.83
CA PHE A 75 8.72 5.60 17.69
C PHE A 75 9.12 6.95 18.34
N GLN A 76 8.25 7.53 19.17
CA GLN A 76 8.54 8.72 20.01
C GLN A 76 8.44 8.45 21.53
N GLN A 77 8.49 7.17 21.97
CA GLN A 77 8.69 6.80 23.38
C GLN A 77 10.08 6.18 23.59
#